data_AF-A0A5N6QVR7-F1
#
_entry.id   AF-A0A5N6QVR7-F1
#
_cell.length_a   1.000
_cell.length_b   1.000
_cell.length_c   1.000
_cell.angle_alpha   90.00
_cell.angle_beta   90.00
_cell.angle_gamma   90.00
#
_symmetry.space_group_name_H-M   'P 1'
#
loop_
_entity.id
_entity.type
_entity.pdbx_description
1 polymer ?
#
loop_
_entity_poly.entity_id
_entity_poly.type
_entity_poly.pdbx_seq_one_letter_code
_entity_poly.pdbx_strand_id
1 'polypeptide(L)'
;MLAGTGLLWIGWTGFNGGGPFAVSTDASLAILNTHVCTATSHLTWIILDTSFFGKASVIGAVQGMITGLVCITPAAAILMGLISGSIPWYTMMVLHKKVSVLGQVDDPMAVFHTHAIAGSLGGILTGFFAVPKLCRLFYTVPDWEKFIVPLRLDDDELQIGDNAIHGEEAFGLQAQRERFVNSKTNSVFDAQEFLSTTSRSTSELQMVVNSLRRIRSSLLPALPFQTAISSGQSNGSSHLF
;
A
#
# COMPACT_ATOMS: atom_id res chain seq x y z
N MET A 1 0.50 0.10 -14.39
CA MET A 1 -0.64 -0.73 -13.95
C MET A 1 -0.20 -1.85 -13.03
N LEU A 2 0.56 -2.86 -13.48
CA LEU A 2 0.88 -4.05 -12.67
C LEU A 2 1.53 -3.78 -11.30
N ALA A 3 2.44 -2.81 -11.20
CA ALA A 3 3.01 -2.41 -9.91
C ALA A 3 1.93 -1.84 -8.96
N GLY A 4 1.06 -0.96 -9.47
CA GLY A 4 -0.06 -0.42 -8.71
C GLY A 4 -1.09 -1.50 -8.32
N THR A 5 -1.36 -2.44 -9.22
CA THR A 5 -2.17 -3.64 -8.98
C THR A 5 -1.60 -4.49 -7.83
N GLY A 6 -0.28 -4.73 -7.82
CA GLY A 6 0.38 -5.48 -6.75
C GLY A 6 0.33 -4.74 -5.40
N LEU A 7 0.59 -3.43 -5.41
CA LEU A 7 0.46 -2.59 -4.21
C LEU A 7 -0.98 -2.55 -3.69
N LEU A 8 -1.96 -2.50 -4.60
CA LEU A 8 -3.38 -2.51 -4.25
C LEU A 8 -3.75 -3.84 -3.58
N TRP A 9 -3.32 -4.98 -4.12
CA TRP A 9 -3.60 -6.29 -3.52
C TRP A 9 -2.99 -6.38 -2.12
N ILE A 10 -1.71 -6.03 -1.96
CA ILE A 10 -1.05 -6.04 -0.65
C ILE A 10 -1.74 -5.07 0.33
N GLY A 11 -2.07 -3.87 -0.12
CA GLY A 11 -2.79 -2.87 0.68
C GLY A 11 -4.16 -3.36 1.11
N TRP A 12 -4.89 -4.06 0.23
CA TRP A 12 -6.21 -4.61 0.53
C TRP A 12 -6.15 -5.76 1.55
N THR A 13 -5.08 -6.56 1.52
CA THR A 13 -4.83 -7.56 2.56
C THR A 13 -4.73 -6.91 3.94
N GLY A 14 -4.04 -5.75 4.04
CA GLY A 14 -3.99 -4.96 5.26
C GLY A 14 -5.33 -4.29 5.61
N PHE A 15 -6.05 -3.79 4.61
CA PHE A 15 -7.37 -3.16 4.79
C PHE A 15 -8.40 -4.13 5.39
N ASN A 16 -8.51 -5.34 4.83
CA ASN A 16 -9.45 -6.35 5.32
C ASN A 16 -8.94 -7.04 6.60
N GLY A 17 -7.64 -7.36 6.66
CA GLY A 17 -7.03 -8.00 7.83
C GLY A 17 -6.95 -7.09 9.05
N GLY A 18 -6.89 -5.78 8.84
CA GLY A 18 -6.86 -4.76 9.89
C GLY A 18 -8.22 -4.36 10.43
N GLY A 19 -9.32 -4.76 9.79
CA GLY A 19 -10.70 -4.44 10.21
C GLY A 19 -11.02 -4.77 11.68
N PRO A 20 -10.49 -5.86 12.26
CA PRO A 20 -10.69 -6.18 13.68
C PRO A 20 -9.86 -5.36 14.66
N PHE A 21 -8.93 -4.51 14.20
CA PHE A 21 -8.00 -3.68 15.01
C PHE A 21 -7.14 -4.48 16.02
N ALA A 22 -7.09 -5.80 15.89
CA ALA A 22 -6.38 -6.70 16.77
C ALA A 22 -5.92 -7.95 16.01
N VAL A 23 -4.81 -8.54 16.45
CA VAL A 23 -4.33 -9.83 15.93
C VAL A 23 -5.25 -10.93 16.46
N SER A 24 -6.07 -11.48 15.57
CA SER A 24 -7.09 -12.45 15.92
C SER A 24 -7.30 -13.49 14.83
N THR A 25 -8.09 -14.52 15.13
CA THR A 25 -8.55 -15.50 14.15
C THR A 25 -9.40 -14.86 13.06
N ASP A 26 -10.12 -13.79 13.38
CA ASP A 26 -10.93 -13.04 12.42
C ASP A 26 -10.07 -12.30 11.38
N ALA A 27 -9.00 -11.62 11.84
CA ALA A 27 -8.02 -10.99 10.95
C ALA A 27 -7.40 -12.01 9.97
N SER A 28 -7.06 -13.19 10.49
CA SER A 28 -6.49 -14.28 9.67
C SER A 28 -7.48 -14.81 8.63
N LEU A 29 -8.75 -14.97 9.00
CA LEU A 29 -9.82 -15.41 8.09
C LEU A 29 -10.12 -14.36 7.02
N ALA A 30 -10.15 -13.07 7.39
CA ALA A 30 -10.35 -11.97 6.45
C ALA A 30 -9.23 -11.92 5.39
N ILE A 31 -7.97 -12.09 5.81
CA ILE A 31 -6.81 -12.16 4.90
C ILE A 31 -6.92 -13.37 3.96
N LEU A 32 -7.18 -14.56 4.51
CA LEU A 32 -7.31 -15.79 3.73
C LEU A 32 -8.39 -15.65 2.66
N ASN A 33 -9.58 -15.18 3.06
CA ASN A 33 -10.70 -14.97 2.15
C ASN A 33 -10.33 -13.96 1.05
N THR A 34 -9.66 -12.86 1.40
CA THR A 34 -9.19 -11.85 0.44
C THR A 34 -8.35 -12.47 -0.67
N HIS A 35 -7.36 -13.29 -0.32
CA HIS A 35 -6.53 -13.95 -1.32
C HIS A 35 -7.30 -14.96 -2.16
N VAL A 36 -8.12 -15.81 -1.54
CA VAL A 36 -8.87 -16.86 -2.25
C VAL A 36 -9.92 -16.26 -3.19
N CYS A 37 -10.70 -15.27 -2.75
CA CYS A 37 -11.69 -14.58 -3.59
C CYS A 37 -11.03 -13.82 -4.73
N THR A 38 -9.94 -13.11 -4.45
CA THR A 38 -9.22 -12.36 -5.50
C THR A 38 -8.61 -13.28 -6.54
N ALA A 39 -7.98 -14.39 -6.12
CA ALA A 39 -7.39 -15.36 -7.04
C ALA A 39 -8.46 -16.05 -7.91
N THR A 40 -9.61 -16.41 -7.33
CA THR A 40 -10.71 -17.03 -8.07
C THR A 40 -11.39 -16.06 -9.03
N SER A 41 -11.60 -14.80 -8.64
CA SER A 41 -12.11 -13.74 -9.51
C SER A 41 -11.17 -13.44 -10.67
N HIS A 42 -9.87 -13.30 -10.38
CA HIS A 42 -8.83 -13.09 -11.37
C HIS A 42 -8.79 -14.23 -12.41
N LEU A 43 -8.81 -15.49 -11.93
CA LEU A 43 -8.82 -16.66 -12.81
C LEU A 43 -10.10 -16.72 -13.66
N THR A 44 -11.25 -16.47 -13.06
CA THR A 44 -12.54 -16.44 -13.76
C THR A 44 -12.52 -15.44 -14.90
N TRP A 45 -12.01 -14.23 -14.64
CA TRP A 45 -11.92 -13.19 -15.65
C TRP A 45 -11.00 -13.58 -16.81
N ILE A 46 -9.82 -14.15 -16.53
CA ILE A 46 -8.90 -14.62 -17.56
C ILE A 46 -9.54 -15.73 -18.39
N ILE A 47 -10.25 -16.66 -17.75
CA ILE A 47 -10.97 -17.74 -18.43
C ILE A 47 -12.04 -17.16 -19.37
N LEU A 48 -12.82 -16.19 -18.91
CA LEU A 48 -13.84 -15.52 -19.72
C LEU A 48 -13.22 -14.76 -20.89
N ASP A 49 -12.17 -13.97 -20.64
CA ASP A 49 -11.46 -13.23 -21.69
C ASP A 49 -10.88 -14.18 -22.75
N THR A 50 -10.26 -15.27 -22.32
CA THR A 50 -9.67 -16.26 -23.23
C THR A 50 -10.75 -17.01 -24.01
N SER A 51 -11.90 -17.29 -23.39
CA SER A 51 -13.01 -18.00 -24.04
C SER A 51 -13.72 -17.15 -25.10
N PHE A 52 -13.92 -15.86 -24.84
CA PHE A 52 -14.67 -14.98 -25.75
C PHE A 52 -13.79 -14.23 -26.76
N PHE A 53 -12.56 -13.84 -26.38
CA PHE A 53 -11.65 -13.09 -27.23
C PHE A 53 -10.49 -13.93 -27.78
N GLY A 54 -10.36 -15.19 -27.35
CA GLY A 54 -9.32 -16.12 -27.80
C GLY A 54 -7.92 -15.83 -27.23
N LYS A 55 -7.77 -14.79 -26.40
CA LYS A 55 -6.48 -14.34 -25.82
C LYS A 55 -6.71 -13.79 -24.42
N ALA A 56 -5.76 -14.05 -23.51
CA ALA A 56 -5.78 -13.46 -22.17
C ALA A 56 -5.38 -11.98 -22.21
N SER A 57 -6.18 -11.12 -21.58
CA SER A 57 -5.91 -9.68 -21.48
C SER A 57 -5.23 -9.33 -20.16
N VAL A 58 -4.14 -8.55 -20.21
CA VAL A 58 -3.48 -8.03 -19.00
C VAL A 58 -4.37 -7.02 -18.28
N ILE A 59 -5.07 -6.17 -19.03
CA ILE A 59 -6.01 -5.18 -18.46
C ILE A 59 -7.19 -5.91 -17.83
N GLY A 60 -7.72 -6.94 -18.49
CA GLY A 60 -8.80 -7.78 -17.96
C GLY A 60 -8.37 -8.53 -16.70
N ALA A 61 -7.17 -9.11 -16.68
CA ALA A 61 -6.61 -9.75 -15.49
C ALA A 61 -6.52 -8.78 -14.28
N VAL A 62 -6.12 -7.53 -14.52
CA VAL A 62 -6.11 -6.49 -13.48
C VAL A 62 -7.54 -6.16 -12.99
N GLN A 63 -8.51 -6.04 -13.91
CA GLN A 63 -9.91 -5.78 -13.56
C GLN A 63 -10.55 -6.96 -12.79
N GLY A 64 -10.25 -8.20 -13.19
CA GLY A 64 -10.69 -9.41 -12.50
C GLY A 64 -10.14 -9.54 -11.09
N MET A 65 -8.91 -9.07 -10.87
CA MET A 65 -8.35 -8.94 -9.52
C MET A 65 -9.10 -7.88 -8.70
N ILE A 66 -9.27 -6.66 -9.24
CA ILE A 66 -9.92 -5.55 -8.54
C ILE A 66 -11.35 -5.92 -8.12
N THR A 67 -12.11 -6.55 -9.01
CA THR A 67 -13.50 -6.96 -8.71
C THR A 67 -13.59 -8.01 -7.61
N GLY A 68 -12.63 -8.93 -7.52
CA GLY A 68 -12.52 -9.88 -6.42
C GLY A 68 -12.17 -9.22 -5.08
N LEU A 69 -11.29 -8.21 -5.12
CA LEU A 69 -10.93 -7.40 -3.96
C LEU A 69 -12.09 -6.54 -3.46
N VAL A 70 -12.87 -5.95 -4.37
CA VAL A 70 -14.04 -5.13 -4.03
C VAL A 70 -15.18 -5.99 -3.48
N CYS A 71 -15.39 -7.18 -4.04
CA CYS A 71 -16.53 -8.03 -3.69
C CYS A 71 -16.34 -8.83 -2.39
N ILE A 72 -15.10 -8.97 -1.89
CA ILE A 72 -14.81 -9.94 -0.83
C ILE A 72 -15.57 -9.66 0.48
N THR A 73 -16.11 -10.75 1.05
CA THR A 73 -16.88 -10.79 2.29
C THR A 73 -16.48 -12.03 3.11
N PRO A 74 -16.75 -12.09 4.42
CA PRO A 74 -16.17 -13.14 5.28
C PRO A 74 -16.65 -14.58 4.98
N ALA A 75 -17.58 -14.79 4.05
CA ALA A 75 -18.15 -16.10 3.74
C ALA A 75 -18.10 -16.45 2.25
N ALA A 76 -17.90 -17.75 1.95
CA ALA A 76 -17.94 -18.33 0.61
C ALA A 76 -16.98 -17.71 -0.44
N ALA A 77 -15.71 -17.45 -0.05
CA ALA A 77 -14.70 -16.75 -0.86
C ALA A 77 -14.57 -17.25 -2.32
N ILE A 78 -14.62 -18.56 -2.57
CA ILE A 78 -14.53 -19.12 -3.93
C ILE A 78 -15.76 -18.74 -4.77
N LEU A 79 -16.96 -18.94 -4.21
CA LEU A 79 -18.21 -18.63 -4.90
C LEU A 79 -18.31 -17.13 -5.16
N MET A 80 -17.96 -16.31 -4.16
CA MET A 80 -17.88 -14.85 -4.29
C MET A 80 -16.94 -14.45 -5.42
N GLY A 81 -15.75 -15.04 -5.49
CA GLY A 81 -14.78 -14.76 -6.54
C GLY A 81 -15.27 -15.17 -7.93
N LEU A 82 -15.93 -16.32 -8.07
CA LEU A 82 -16.54 -16.73 -9.34
C LEU A 82 -17.60 -15.71 -9.81
N ILE A 83 -18.48 -15.28 -8.91
CA ILE A 83 -19.56 -14.35 -9.24
C ILE A 83 -19.00 -12.94 -9.51
N SER A 84 -18.04 -12.47 -8.71
CA SER A 84 -17.39 -11.16 -8.91
C SER A 84 -16.50 -11.10 -10.15
N GLY A 85 -15.97 -12.23 -10.59
CA GLY A 85 -15.26 -12.33 -11.86
C GLY A 85 -16.21 -12.35 -13.05
N SER A 86 -17.40 -12.92 -12.90
CA SER A 86 -18.33 -13.15 -14.01
C SER A 86 -19.33 -11.99 -14.26
N ILE A 87 -19.97 -11.47 -13.21
CA ILE A 87 -21.04 -10.46 -13.36
C ILE A 87 -20.48 -9.11 -13.84
N PRO A 88 -19.47 -8.51 -13.18
CA PRO A 88 -18.83 -7.29 -13.68
C PRO A 88 -18.29 -7.46 -15.09
N TRP A 89 -17.65 -8.60 -15.40
CA TRP A 89 -17.20 -8.92 -16.76
C TRP A 89 -18.35 -8.84 -17.78
N TYR A 90 -19.48 -9.52 -17.48
CA TYR A 90 -20.66 -9.50 -18.35
C TYR A 90 -21.23 -8.09 -18.53
N THR A 91 -21.33 -7.34 -17.43
CA THR A 91 -21.88 -5.98 -17.46
C THR A 91 -21.01 -5.05 -18.31
N MET A 92 -19.70 -5.21 -18.24
CA MET A 92 -18.73 -4.38 -18.95
C MET A 92 -18.61 -4.76 -20.43
N MET A 93 -18.61 -6.07 -20.75
CA MET A 93 -18.36 -6.56 -22.12
C MET A 93 -19.63 -6.64 -22.97
N VAL A 94 -20.77 -6.94 -22.36
CA VAL A 94 -22.03 -7.19 -23.06
C VAL A 94 -23.05 -6.09 -22.79
N LEU A 95 -23.34 -5.81 -21.52
CA LEU A 95 -24.43 -4.90 -21.15
C LEU A 95 -24.12 -3.44 -21.53
N HIS A 96 -22.87 -3.01 -21.33
CA HIS A 96 -22.41 -1.66 -21.66
C HIS A 96 -22.67 -1.30 -23.14
N LYS A 97 -22.50 -2.27 -24.05
CA LYS A 97 -22.75 -2.09 -25.50
C LYS A 97 -24.23 -2.16 -25.88
N LYS A 98 -25.06 -2.84 -25.08
CA LYS A 98 -26.49 -3.02 -25.36
C LYS A 98 -27.35 -1.87 -24.86
N VAL A 99 -26.95 -1.22 -23.76
CA VAL A 99 -27.73 -0.16 -23.12
C VAL A 99 -27.26 1.21 -23.62
N SER A 100 -28.09 1.91 -24.39
CA SER A 100 -27.75 3.22 -24.98
C SER A 100 -27.37 4.28 -23.95
N VAL A 101 -27.95 4.23 -22.75
CA VAL A 101 -27.62 5.19 -21.67
C VAL A 101 -26.22 4.94 -21.12
N LEU A 102 -25.83 3.67 -21.00
CA LEU A 102 -24.52 3.30 -20.48
C LEU A 102 -23.43 3.54 -21.53
N GLY A 103 -23.71 3.26 -22.81
CA GLY A 103 -22.76 3.53 -23.90
C GLY A 103 -22.53 5.01 -24.23
N GLN A 104 -23.32 5.92 -23.66
CA GLN A 104 -23.07 7.37 -23.73
C GLN A 104 -22.12 7.85 -22.62
N VAL A 105 -21.86 7.02 -21.61
CA VAL A 105 -20.97 7.34 -20.49
C VAL A 105 -19.58 6.81 -20.81
N ASP A 106 -18.60 7.71 -20.91
CA ASP A 106 -17.21 7.32 -21.04
C ASP A 106 -16.65 6.98 -19.66
N ASP A 107 -16.53 5.68 -19.35
CA ASP A 107 -15.87 5.16 -18.16
C ASP A 107 -14.47 4.61 -18.54
N PRO A 108 -13.44 5.48 -18.61
CA PRO A 108 -12.14 5.13 -19.18
C PRO A 108 -11.38 4.07 -18.37
N MET A 109 -11.73 3.90 -17.09
CA MET A 109 -11.08 2.95 -16.18
C MET A 109 -12.02 1.80 -15.76
N ALA A 110 -13.23 1.73 -16.32
CA ALA A 110 -14.27 0.77 -15.96
C ALA A 110 -14.58 0.76 -14.44
N VAL A 111 -14.50 1.92 -13.77
CA VAL A 111 -14.69 2.06 -12.32
C VAL A 111 -16.13 1.68 -11.93
N PHE A 112 -17.11 2.04 -12.76
CA PHE A 112 -18.51 1.73 -12.48
C PHE A 112 -18.74 0.22 -12.35
N HIS A 113 -18.22 -0.56 -13.30
CA HIS A 113 -18.38 -2.01 -13.30
C HIS A 113 -17.53 -2.68 -12.22
N THR A 114 -16.29 -2.24 -12.07
CA THR A 114 -15.34 -2.88 -11.15
C THR A 114 -15.56 -2.51 -9.69
N HIS A 115 -16.17 -1.36 -9.40
CA HIS A 115 -16.42 -0.88 -8.03
C HIS A 115 -17.90 -0.84 -7.69
N ALA A 116 -18.74 -0.15 -8.46
CA ALA A 116 -20.15 0.02 -8.11
C ALA A 116 -20.93 -1.31 -8.23
N ILE A 117 -20.78 -2.03 -9.35
CA ILE A 117 -21.47 -3.30 -9.55
C ILE A 117 -20.87 -4.39 -8.64
N ALA A 118 -19.55 -4.55 -8.65
CA ALA A 118 -18.90 -5.56 -7.80
C ALA A 118 -19.11 -5.29 -6.29
N GLY A 119 -19.10 -4.03 -5.88
CA GLY A 119 -19.34 -3.63 -4.48
C GLY A 119 -20.79 -3.83 -4.06
N SER A 120 -21.75 -3.49 -4.92
CA SER A 120 -23.17 -3.77 -4.67
C SER A 120 -23.43 -5.27 -4.57
N LEU A 121 -22.82 -6.05 -5.46
CA LEU A 121 -22.86 -7.50 -5.42
C LEU A 121 -22.28 -8.04 -4.10
N GLY A 122 -21.10 -7.56 -3.68
CA GLY A 122 -20.48 -7.90 -2.41
C GLY A 122 -21.40 -7.60 -1.22
N GLY A 123 -21.96 -6.39 -1.16
CA GLY A 123 -22.88 -5.99 -0.09
C GLY A 123 -24.12 -6.87 0.00
N ILE A 124 -24.76 -7.17 -1.14
CA ILE A 124 -25.94 -8.05 -1.20
C ILE A 124 -25.57 -9.47 -0.76
N LEU A 125 -24.50 -10.03 -1.30
CA LEU A 125 -24.08 -11.40 -0.99
C LEU A 125 -23.56 -11.54 0.44
N THR A 126 -23.02 -10.48 1.05
CA THR A 126 -22.70 -10.43 2.49
C THR A 126 -23.94 -10.78 3.30
N GLY A 127 -25.08 -10.15 2.99
CA GLY A 127 -26.34 -10.38 3.70
C GLY A 127 -26.82 -11.83 3.57
N PHE A 128 -26.67 -12.43 2.38
CA PHE A 128 -27.07 -13.82 2.14
C PHE A 128 -26.14 -14.86 2.77
N PHE A 129 -24.83 -14.62 2.77
CA PHE A 129 -23.83 -15.56 3.29
C PHE A 129 -23.38 -15.24 4.72
N ALA A 130 -24.01 -14.26 5.39
CA ALA A 130 -23.71 -13.94 6.78
C ALA A 130 -24.02 -15.14 7.68
N VAL A 131 -22.96 -15.72 8.25
CA VAL A 131 -23.09 -16.81 9.23
C VAL A 131 -23.03 -16.21 10.64
N PRO A 132 -24.08 -16.33 11.47
CA PRO A 132 -24.12 -15.71 12.81
C PRO A 132 -22.95 -16.11 13.72
N LYS A 133 -22.46 -17.35 13.60
CA LYS A 133 -21.28 -17.82 14.34
C LYS A 133 -20.01 -17.09 13.94
N LEU A 134 -19.88 -16.75 12.65
CA LEU A 134 -18.72 -16.03 12.13
C LEU A 134 -18.81 -14.54 12.48
N CYS A 135 -20.00 -13.94 12.38
CA CYS A 135 -20.23 -12.56 12.78
C CYS A 135 -19.90 -12.32 14.26
N ARG A 136 -20.12 -13.30 15.14
CA ARG A 136 -19.76 -13.17 16.57
C ARG A 136 -18.27 -12.97 16.82
N LEU A 137 -17.39 -13.44 15.93
CA LEU A 137 -15.94 -13.21 16.05
C LEU A 137 -15.58 -11.72 15.91
N PHE A 138 -16.36 -10.95 15.15
CA PHE A 138 -16.20 -9.50 15.02
C PHE A 138 -16.66 -8.72 16.27
N TYR A 139 -17.58 -9.29 17.07
CA TYR A 139 -18.19 -8.62 18.22
C TYR A 139 -17.64 -9.06 19.58
N THR A 140 -16.78 -10.09 19.63
CA THR A 140 -16.12 -10.52 20.87
C THR A 140 -14.92 -9.64 21.21
N VAL A 141 -15.16 -8.35 21.35
CA VAL A 141 -14.23 -7.43 22.02
C VAL A 141 -14.76 -7.22 23.44
N PRO A 142 -14.28 -7.96 24.45
CA PRO A 142 -14.50 -7.55 25.82
C PRO A 142 -13.93 -6.13 25.98
N ASP A 143 -14.67 -5.24 26.63
CA ASP A 143 -14.35 -3.81 26.79
C ASP A 143 -14.59 -2.90 25.56
N TRP A 144 -15.64 -3.12 24.77
CA TRP A 144 -16.07 -2.20 23.69
C TRP A 144 -16.20 -0.73 24.13
N GLU A 145 -16.50 -0.51 25.42
CA GLU A 145 -16.59 0.81 26.06
C GLU A 145 -15.26 1.60 25.99
N LYS A 146 -14.11 0.91 25.92
CA LYS A 146 -12.78 1.54 25.79
C LYS A 146 -12.46 2.03 24.38
N PHE A 147 -13.23 1.62 23.37
CA PHE A 147 -13.10 2.10 21.99
C PHE A 147 -13.96 3.35 21.72
N ILE A 148 -14.75 3.78 22.70
CA ILE A 148 -15.37 5.10 22.70
C ILE A 148 -14.29 6.09 23.06
N VAL A 149 -13.62 6.65 22.05
CA VAL A 149 -12.72 7.77 22.25
C VAL A 149 -13.59 8.99 22.57
N PRO A 150 -13.51 9.57 23.78
CA PRO A 150 -14.18 10.83 24.05
C PRO A 150 -13.58 11.88 23.09
N LEU A 151 -14.44 12.50 22.28
CA LEU A 151 -14.04 13.56 21.34
C LEU A 151 -13.50 14.82 22.04
N ARG A 152 -13.60 14.88 23.37
CA ARG A 152 -13.13 15.98 24.21
C ARG A 152 -12.23 15.40 25.29
N LEU A 153 -11.00 15.93 25.37
CA LEU A 153 -10.06 15.66 26.46
C LEU A 153 -10.69 16.08 27.81
N ASP A 154 -10.32 15.39 28.88
CA ASP A 154 -10.68 15.81 30.24
C ASP A 154 -10.03 17.16 30.55
N ASP A 155 -10.68 18.02 31.34
CA ASP A 155 -10.25 19.41 31.56
C ASP A 155 -8.84 19.49 32.19
N ASP A 156 -8.42 18.42 32.88
CA ASP A 156 -7.10 18.27 33.50
C ASP A 156 -5.98 17.98 32.48
N GLU A 157 -6.26 17.22 31.41
CA GLU A 157 -5.31 17.01 30.29
C GLU A 157 -5.31 18.21 29.32
N LEU A 158 -6.41 18.95 29.25
CA LEU A 158 -6.51 20.18 28.48
C LEU A 158 -5.57 21.28 29.04
N GLN A 159 -5.33 21.28 30.36
CA GLN A 159 -4.38 22.22 31.01
C GLN A 159 -2.91 21.86 30.76
N ILE A 160 -2.62 20.59 30.49
CA ILE A 160 -1.27 20.09 30.21
C ILE A 160 -0.78 20.59 28.84
N GLY A 161 -1.69 20.76 27.86
CA GLY A 161 -1.41 21.35 26.55
C GLY A 161 -0.48 20.52 25.67
N ASP A 162 -0.43 20.83 24.36
CA ASP A 162 0.36 20.09 23.36
C ASP A 162 1.84 19.90 23.78
N ASN A 163 2.39 20.87 24.51
CA ASN A 163 3.79 20.90 24.96
C ASN A 163 4.17 19.77 25.93
N ALA A 164 3.25 19.29 26.76
CA ALA A 164 3.55 18.24 27.73
C ALA A 164 3.16 16.83 27.25
N ILE A 165 2.35 16.71 26.20
CA ILE A 165 2.00 15.41 25.58
C ILE A 165 2.90 15.10 24.38
N HIS A 166 3.23 16.08 23.54
CA HIS A 166 3.95 15.87 22.27
C HIS A 166 5.40 16.38 22.30
N GLY A 167 5.81 17.15 23.31
CA GLY A 167 7.20 17.61 23.48
C GLY A 167 7.70 18.57 22.39
N GLU A 168 6.80 19.05 21.53
CA GLU A 168 7.12 19.91 20.39
C GLU A 168 6.06 21.00 20.24
N GLU A 169 6.49 22.27 20.29
CA GLU A 169 5.64 23.41 19.98
C GLU A 169 5.33 23.42 18.48
N ALA A 170 4.05 23.31 18.12
CA ALA A 170 3.61 23.57 16.76
C ALA A 170 3.84 25.05 16.44
N PHE A 171 4.91 25.36 15.73
CA PHE A 171 5.31 26.71 15.35
C PHE A 171 4.15 27.50 14.71
N GLY A 172 3.71 28.55 15.39
CA GLY A 172 2.82 29.56 14.82
C GLY A 172 3.55 30.37 13.75
N LEU A 173 3.22 30.15 12.48
CA LEU A 173 3.63 30.97 11.32
C LEU A 173 3.36 32.49 11.50
N GLN A 174 2.50 32.86 12.44
CA GLN A 174 2.21 34.24 12.82
C GLN A 174 3.44 34.96 13.41
N ALA A 175 4.29 34.27 14.19
CA ALA A 175 5.45 34.86 14.85
C ALA A 175 6.59 35.22 13.87
N GLN A 176 6.71 34.49 12.75
CA GLN A 176 7.67 34.82 11.70
C GLN A 176 7.28 36.07 10.90
N ARG A 177 5.98 36.34 10.73
CA ARG A 177 5.50 37.55 10.05
C ARG A 177 5.87 38.81 10.82
N GLU A 178 5.75 38.78 12.14
CA GLU A 178 6.12 39.92 13.00
C GLU A 178 7.64 40.13 13.06
N ARG A 179 8.44 39.05 13.06
CA ARG A 179 9.91 39.17 12.93
C ARG A 179 10.35 39.76 11.60
N PHE A 180 9.67 39.46 10.49
CA PHE A 180 10.03 40.00 9.17
C PHE A 180 9.73 41.50 9.04
N VAL A 181 8.68 41.99 9.73
CA VAL A 181 8.35 43.43 9.77
C VAL A 181 9.37 44.20 10.61
N ASN A 182 9.79 43.64 11.75
CA ASN A 182 10.80 44.27 12.62
C ASN A 182 12.26 44.09 12.13
N SER A 183 12.52 43.13 11.24
CA SER A 183 13.85 42.86 10.67
C SER A 183 14.35 43.93 9.69
N LYS A 184 13.49 44.81 9.14
CA LYS A 184 13.95 45.92 8.30
C LYS A 184 14.68 47.02 9.08
N THR A 185 14.65 46.94 10.40
CA THR A 185 15.27 47.91 11.32
C THR A 185 16.04 47.14 12.39
N ASN A 186 17.21 46.59 12.05
CA ASN A 186 18.43 46.70 12.87
C ASN A 186 19.61 45.98 12.23
N SER A 187 20.78 46.54 12.52
CA SER A 187 22.02 46.48 11.78
C SER A 187 22.99 45.36 12.22
N VAL A 188 23.64 44.73 11.23
CA VAL A 188 25.10 44.54 11.13
C VAL A 188 25.83 43.55 12.07
N PHE A 189 25.17 42.76 12.94
CA PHE A 189 25.92 41.92 13.90
C PHE A 189 25.75 40.39 13.90
N ASP A 190 25.21 39.74 12.86
CA ASP A 190 24.91 38.29 12.93
C ASP A 190 25.57 37.38 11.88
N ALA A 191 26.73 37.77 11.35
CA ALA A 191 27.50 36.91 10.43
C ALA A 191 28.25 35.76 11.14
N GLN A 192 28.30 35.74 12.47
CA GLN A 192 29.12 34.78 13.23
C GLN A 192 28.40 33.45 13.50
N GLU A 193 27.06 33.44 13.58
CA GLU A 193 26.31 32.25 13.99
C GLU A 193 26.24 31.17 12.88
N PHE A 194 26.27 31.58 11.60
CA PHE A 194 26.17 30.69 10.43
C PHE A 194 27.39 29.78 10.22
N LEU A 195 28.57 30.21 10.70
CA LEU A 195 29.80 29.42 10.59
C LEU A 195 29.86 28.30 11.65
N SER A 196 29.21 28.51 12.80
CA SER A 196 29.21 27.54 13.91
C SER A 196 28.37 26.30 13.58
N THR A 197 27.18 26.50 12.99
CA THR A 197 26.24 25.45 12.61
C THR A 197 26.75 24.60 11.46
N THR A 198 27.45 25.22 10.50
CA THR A 198 28.09 24.51 9.37
C THR A 198 29.23 23.59 9.84
N SER A 199 30.05 24.03 10.81
CA SER A 199 31.13 23.18 11.35
C SER A 199 30.61 21.97 12.13
N ARG A 200 29.46 22.11 12.81
CA ARG A 200 28.85 21.02 13.58
C ARG A 200 28.28 19.94 12.66
N SER A 201 27.60 20.32 11.57
CA SER A 201 27.06 19.40 10.58
C SER A 201 28.13 18.54 9.88
N THR A 202 29.28 19.13 9.55
CA THR A 202 30.39 18.38 8.91
C THR A 202 31.04 17.36 9.85
N SER A 203 31.09 17.65 11.16
CA SER A 203 31.62 16.71 12.16
C SER A 203 30.73 15.48 12.37
N GLU A 204 29.40 15.63 12.28
CA GLU A 204 28.45 14.52 12.42
C GLU A 204 28.46 13.60 11.20
N LEU A 205 28.56 14.18 9.99
CA LEU A 205 28.73 13.39 8.76
C LEU A 205 30.03 12.58 8.77
N GLN A 206 31.12 13.15 9.29
CA GLN A 206 32.40 12.44 9.45
C GLN A 206 32.26 11.23 10.39
N MET A 207 31.44 11.38 11.45
CA MET A 207 31.21 10.33 12.45
C MET A 207 30.41 9.15 11.87
N VAL A 208 29.36 9.44 11.08
CA VAL A 208 28.55 8.43 10.38
C VAL A 208 29.38 7.69 9.33
N VAL A 209 30.18 8.40 8.54
CA VAL A 209 31.07 7.78 7.53
C VAL A 209 32.10 6.87 8.19
N ASN A 210 32.66 7.27 9.34
CA ASN A 210 33.61 6.44 10.09
C ASN A 210 32.95 5.21 10.73
N SER A 211 31.66 5.30 11.10
CA SER A 211 30.89 4.17 11.62
C SER A 211 30.59 3.14 10.52
N LEU A 212 30.16 3.60 9.34
CA LEU A 212 29.94 2.74 8.16
C LEU A 212 31.23 2.06 7.67
N ARG A 213 32.36 2.77 7.74
CA ARG A 213 33.68 2.21 7.38
C ARG A 213 34.11 1.10 8.35
N ARG A 214 33.78 1.25 9.64
CA ARG A 214 34.02 0.23 10.69
C ARG A 214 33.18 -1.02 10.48
N ILE A 215 31.89 -0.86 10.17
CA ILE A 215 30.96 -1.97 9.88
C ILE A 215 31.41 -2.75 8.64
N ARG A 216 31.88 -2.06 7.59
CA ARG A 216 32.42 -2.69 6.38
C ARG A 216 33.69 -3.51 6.66
N SER A 217 34.56 -3.05 7.57
CA SER A 217 35.78 -3.80 7.94
C SER A 217 35.51 -5.05 8.80
N SER A 218 34.36 -5.12 9.49
CA SER A 218 33.96 -6.29 10.29
C SER A 218 33.22 -7.36 9.50
N LEU A 219 32.69 -7.05 8.32
CA LEU A 219 31.84 -7.96 7.52
C LEU A 219 32.56 -8.64 6.34
N LEU A 220 33.83 -8.33 6.08
CA LEU A 220 34.62 -8.94 5.00
C LEU A 220 35.85 -9.67 5.57
N PRO A 221 35.86 -11.00 5.72
CA PRO A 221 37.10 -11.75 5.86
C PRO A 221 37.90 -11.66 4.55
N ALA A 222 39.20 -11.39 4.67
CA ALA A 222 40.13 -11.19 3.56
C ALA A 222 40.14 -12.39 2.59
N LEU A 223 39.66 -12.19 1.37
CA LEU A 223 39.95 -13.06 0.23
C LEU A 223 41.28 -12.59 -0.41
N PRO A 224 42.27 -13.47 -0.62
CA PRO A 224 43.53 -13.07 -1.24
C PRO A 224 43.33 -12.81 -2.74
N PHE A 225 43.74 -11.62 -3.16
CA PHE A 225 43.74 -11.17 -4.54
C PHE A 225 44.97 -11.76 -5.25
N GLN A 226 44.77 -12.79 -6.09
CA GLN A 226 45.81 -13.29 -6.99
C GLN A 226 45.86 -12.38 -8.23
N THR A 227 46.86 -11.51 -8.29
CA THR A 227 47.27 -10.79 -9.50
C THR A 227 47.93 -11.78 -10.46
N ALA A 228 47.34 -12.04 -11.63
CA ALA A 228 48.04 -12.65 -12.76
C ALA A 228 47.83 -11.77 -14.00
N ILE A 229 48.92 -11.09 -14.33
CA ILE A 229 49.12 -10.20 -15.45
C ILE A 229 49.28 -11.05 -16.73
N SER A 230 48.49 -10.70 -17.75
CA SER A 230 48.84 -10.68 -19.19
C SER A 230 50.08 -11.47 -19.66
N SER A 231 49.84 -12.52 -20.46
CA SER A 231 50.69 -12.83 -21.63
C SER A 231 49.89 -13.55 -22.72
N GLY A 232 49.40 -12.78 -23.69
CA GLY A 232 48.96 -13.32 -24.98
C GLY A 232 50.11 -13.26 -25.98
N GLN A 233 50.61 -14.43 -26.39
CA GLN A 233 51.37 -14.76 -27.61
C GLN A 233 51.47 -16.29 -27.65
N SER A 234 51.54 -17.02 -28.76
CA SER A 234 51.20 -16.89 -30.17
C SER A 234 51.36 -18.32 -30.74
N ASN A 235 50.63 -18.65 -31.80
CA ASN A 235 50.86 -19.77 -32.75
C ASN A 235 50.76 -21.24 -32.30
N GLY A 236 50.04 -22.03 -33.11
CA GLY A 236 50.38 -23.45 -33.32
C GLY A 236 49.25 -24.41 -33.69
N SER A 237 48.75 -24.30 -34.92
CA SER A 237 48.40 -25.42 -35.83
C SER A 237 47.53 -26.60 -35.35
N SER A 238 46.38 -26.80 -35.99
CA SER A 238 45.96 -28.15 -36.41
C SER A 238 45.23 -28.09 -37.77
N HIS A 239 45.87 -28.69 -38.76
CA HIS A 239 45.35 -28.96 -40.09
C HIS A 239 44.31 -30.09 -40.04
N LEU A 240 43.27 -29.97 -40.88
CA LEU A 240 42.48 -31.06 -41.51
C LEU A 240 41.70 -31.97 -40.53
N PHE A 241 40.38 -32.04 -40.51
CA PHE A 241 39.37 -32.21 -41.57
C PHE A 241 38.01 -31.75 -41.03
#